data_AF-A0A445ERU5-F1
#
_entry.id   AF-A0A445ERU5-F1
#
_cell.length_a   1.000
_cell.length_b   1.000
_cell.length_c   1.000
_cell.angle_alpha   90.00
_cell.angle_beta   90.00
_cell.angle_gamma   90.00
#
_symmetry.space_group_name_H-M   'P 1'
#
loop_
_entity.id
_entity.type
_entity.pdbx_description
1 polymer ?
#
loop_
_entity_poly.entity_id
_entity_poly.type
_entity_poly.pdbx_seq_one_letter_code
_entity_poly.pdbx_strand_id
1 'polypeptide(L)'
;MEENTRPNSKQTKCQWTPHEDAKLVECLVELATTSWKCDNGTFKSGYGKYLKKMLHEKMSGCDLKANPHIESWVKLLKRQYFAIVEMMGTAGSGFG
;
A
#
# COMPACT_ATOMS: atom_id res chain seq x y z
N MET A 1 -22.55 10.18 40.15
CA MET A 1 -21.11 10.03 39.84
C MET A 1 -21.02 9.84 38.33
N GLU A 2 -20.51 10.85 37.64
CA GLU A 2 -20.23 10.83 36.20
C GLU A 2 -19.17 9.79 35.89
N GLU A 3 -19.35 9.00 34.82
CA GLU A 3 -18.23 8.42 34.10
C GLU A 3 -18.43 8.64 32.59
N ASN A 4 -17.53 9.47 32.06
CA ASN A 4 -17.39 9.85 30.67
C ASN A 4 -16.47 8.85 29.98
N THR A 5 -16.99 8.02 29.07
CA THR A 5 -16.14 7.30 28.11
C THR A 5 -16.63 7.56 26.68
N ARG A 6 -15.92 8.49 26.05
CA ARG A 6 -15.96 8.90 24.64
C ARG A 6 -16.09 7.68 23.72
N PRO A 7 -17.06 7.62 22.77
CA PRO A 7 -17.05 6.56 21.78
C PRO A 7 -15.83 6.74 20.88
N ASN A 8 -14.87 5.84 21.07
CA ASN A 8 -13.73 5.59 20.21
C ASN A 8 -14.18 5.61 18.74
N SER A 9 -13.71 6.61 17.99
CA SER A 9 -14.02 6.77 16.57
C SER A 9 -13.60 5.51 15.85
N LYS A 10 -14.58 4.69 15.44
CA LYS A 10 -14.38 3.48 14.67
C LYS A 10 -13.80 3.91 13.33
N GLN A 11 -12.47 3.91 13.25
CA GLN A 11 -11.72 4.07 12.02
C GLN A 11 -12.29 3.06 11.03
N THR A 12 -13.09 3.57 10.09
CA THR A 12 -13.68 2.79 9.01
C THR A 12 -12.53 2.16 8.25
N LYS A 13 -12.26 0.88 8.50
CA LYS A 13 -11.28 0.10 7.76
C LYS A 13 -11.74 0.16 6.30
N CYS A 14 -11.07 0.98 5.51
CA CYS A 14 -11.31 1.05 4.09
C CYS A 14 -10.99 -0.32 3.51
N GLN A 15 -12.03 -1.05 3.14
CA GLN A 15 -11.92 -2.38 2.58
C GLN A 15 -11.52 -2.22 1.12
N TRP A 16 -10.24 -2.44 0.83
CA TRP A 16 -9.79 -2.59 -0.55
C TRP A 16 -10.36 -3.88 -1.11
N THR A 17 -11.00 -3.78 -2.27
CA THR A 17 -11.49 -4.93 -3.01
C THR A 17 -10.33 -5.61 -3.74
N PRO A 18 -10.44 -6.92 -4.07
CA PRO A 18 -9.43 -7.62 -4.87
C PRO A 18 -9.16 -6.95 -6.22
N HIS A 19 -10.17 -6.26 -6.78
CA HIS A 19 -10.01 -5.49 -8.01
C HIS A 19 -9.10 -4.27 -7.83
N GLU A 20 -9.33 -3.48 -6.77
CA GLU A 20 -8.48 -2.33 -6.44
C GLU A 20 -7.06 -2.77 -6.09
N ASP A 21 -6.91 -3.90 -5.40
CA ASP A 21 -5.62 -4.49 -5.08
C ASP A 21 -4.84 -4.87 -6.35
N ALA A 22 -5.47 -5.58 -7.27
CA ALA A 22 -4.86 -5.94 -8.56
C ALA A 22 -4.44 -4.69 -9.35
N LYS A 23 -5.27 -3.65 -9.37
CA LYS A 23 -4.93 -2.38 -10.03
C LYS A 23 -3.82 -1.61 -9.35
N LEU A 24 -3.74 -1.64 -8.02
CA LEU A 24 -2.64 -1.06 -7.29
C LEU A 24 -1.31 -1.76 -7.63
N VAL A 25 -1.31 -3.10 -7.66
CA VAL A 25 -0.13 -3.89 -8.04
C VAL A 25 0.28 -3.60 -9.48
N GLU A 26 -0.68 -3.56 -10.42
CA GLU A 26 -0.43 -3.20 -11.82
C GLU A 26 0.26 -1.83 -11.93
N CYS A 27 -0.27 -0.81 -11.24
CA CYS A 27 0.33 0.53 -11.21
C CYS A 27 1.73 0.53 -10.58
N LEU A 28 1.97 -0.26 -9.52
CA LEU A 28 3.29 -0.36 -8.89
C LEU A 28 4.33 -1.03 -9.80
N VAL A 29 3.92 -2.03 -10.58
CA VAL A 29 4.78 -2.69 -11.57
C VAL A 29 5.10 -1.71 -12.70
N GLU A 30 4.09 -1.05 -13.26
CA GLU A 30 4.29 -0.03 -14.30
C GLU A 30 5.23 1.08 -13.80
N LEU A 31 5.01 1.56 -12.57
CA LEU A 31 5.88 2.52 -11.92
C LEU A 31 7.33 2.02 -11.77
N ALA A 32 7.53 0.74 -11.48
CA ALA A 32 8.86 0.15 -11.38
C ALA A 32 9.57 0.01 -12.74
N THR A 33 8.83 -0.06 -13.84
CA THR A 33 9.40 -0.07 -15.22
C THR A 33 9.78 1.33 -15.71
N THR A 34 9.20 2.37 -15.12
CA THR A 34 9.53 3.77 -15.41
C THR A 34 10.75 4.26 -14.63
N SER A 35 11.24 5.46 -14.96
CA SER A 35 12.34 6.16 -14.27
C SER A 35 12.04 6.64 -12.84
N TRP A 36 10.95 6.12 -12.24
CA TRP A 36 10.57 6.34 -10.85
C TRP A 36 11.29 5.41 -9.86
N LYS A 37 11.82 4.29 -10.34
CA LYS A 37 12.71 3.42 -9.55
C LYS A 37 14.10 4.06 -9.45
N CYS A 38 14.66 4.05 -8.25
CA CYS A 38 16.03 4.47 -7.94
C CYS A 38 16.96 3.25 -7.99
N ASP A 39 18.25 3.46 -8.23
CA ASP A 39 19.26 2.39 -8.29
C ASP A 39 19.33 1.58 -6.98
N ASN A 40 18.99 2.21 -5.84
CA ASN A 40 18.89 1.56 -4.53
C ASN A 40 17.61 0.71 -4.35
N GLY A 41 16.88 0.41 -5.43
CA GLY A 41 15.65 -0.40 -5.37
C GLY A 41 14.46 0.26 -4.68
N THR A 42 14.54 1.56 -4.37
CA THR A 42 13.45 2.36 -3.78
C THR A 42 12.79 3.25 -4.83
N PHE A 43 11.58 3.73 -4.57
CA PHE A 43 10.95 4.73 -5.43
C PHE A 43 11.40 6.15 -5.05
N LYS A 44 11.47 7.04 -6.05
CA LYS A 44 11.77 8.46 -5.84
C LYS A 44 10.73 9.13 -4.95
N SER A 45 11.14 10.17 -4.22
CA SER A 45 10.22 11.00 -3.44
C SER A 45 9.11 11.54 -4.34
N GLY A 46 7.87 11.51 -3.85
CA GLY A 46 6.69 11.94 -4.62
C GLY A 46 6.02 10.86 -5.47
N TYR A 47 6.58 9.64 -5.54
CA TYR A 47 5.96 8.54 -6.30
C TYR A 47 4.51 8.28 -5.90
N GLY A 48 4.16 8.47 -4.62
CA GLY A 48 2.80 8.27 -4.13
C GLY A 48 1.76 9.20 -4.79
N LYS A 49 2.14 10.44 -5.14
CA LYS A 49 1.24 11.36 -5.87
C LYS A 49 1.00 10.88 -7.29
N TYR A 50 2.05 10.38 -7.95
CA TYR A 50 1.96 9.85 -9.30
C TYR A 50 1.17 8.52 -9.32
N LEU A 51 1.45 7.62 -8.37
CA LEU A 51 0.71 6.38 -8.16
C LEU A 51 -0.78 6.64 -7.95
N LYS A 52 -1.14 7.65 -7.13
CA LYS A 52 -2.54 8.08 -6.95
C LYS A 52 -3.18 8.51 -8.27
N LYS A 53 -2.46 9.27 -9.10
CA LYS A 53 -2.95 9.73 -10.41
C LYS A 53 -3.21 8.53 -11.32
N MET A 54 -2.25 7.61 -11.45
CA MET A 54 -2.41 6.39 -12.26
C MET A 54 -3.61 5.56 -11.80
N LEU A 55 -3.78 5.41 -10.48
CA LEU A 55 -4.88 4.64 -9.91
C LEU A 55 -6.23 5.29 -10.21
N HIS A 56 -6.32 6.62 -10.14
CA HIS A 56 -7.52 7.37 -10.50
C HIS A 56 -7.82 7.32 -12.01
N GLU A 57 -6.80 7.31 -12.87
CA GLU A 57 -6.95 7.15 -14.31
C GLU A 57 -7.44 5.73 -14.69
N LYS A 58 -6.90 4.68 -14.04
CA LYS A 58 -7.31 3.29 -14.29
C LYS A 58 -8.64 2.93 -13.62
N MET A 59 -9.03 3.63 -12.56
CA MET A 59 -10.28 3.42 -11.84
C MET A 59 -11.03 4.75 -11.68
N SER A 60 -11.74 5.17 -12.73
CA SER A 60 -12.64 6.32 -12.69
C SER A 60 -13.82 6.03 -11.76
N GLY A 61 -13.71 6.42 -10.49
CA GLY A 61 -14.72 6.16 -9.46
C GLY A 61 -14.15 5.73 -8.11
N CYS A 62 -12.84 5.56 -8.00
CA CYS A 62 -12.20 5.25 -6.74
C CYS A 62 -11.96 6.54 -5.94
N ASP A 63 -12.81 6.81 -4.94
CA ASP A 63 -12.65 7.91 -3.96
C ASP A 63 -11.52 7.60 -2.95
N LEU A 64 -10.42 7.01 -3.43
CA LEU A 64 -9.28 6.63 -2.61
C LEU A 64 -8.46 7.87 -2.27
N LYS A 65 -8.50 8.26 -1.00
CA LYS A 65 -7.61 9.30 -0.47
C LYS A 65 -6.17 8.81 -0.50
N ALA A 66 -5.29 9.57 -1.17
CA ALA A 66 -3.86 9.26 -1.33
C ALA A 66 -3.18 8.95 0.02
N ASN A 67 -3.60 9.67 1.06
CA ASN A 67 -3.16 9.51 2.43
C ASN A 67 -4.42 9.53 3.32
N PRO A 68 -4.62 8.56 4.25
CA PRO A 68 -3.70 7.47 4.64
C PRO A 68 -3.85 6.15 3.84
N HIS A 69 -4.75 6.06 2.86
CA HIS A 69 -5.22 4.76 2.34
C HIS A 69 -4.22 4.05 1.43
N ILE A 70 -3.68 4.74 0.41
CA ILE A 70 -2.77 4.11 -0.56
C ILE A 70 -1.43 3.75 0.08
N GLU A 71 -0.85 4.67 0.86
CA GLU A 71 0.45 4.41 1.51
C GLU A 71 0.39 3.26 2.52
N SER A 72 -0.70 3.16 3.29
CA SER A 72 -0.89 2.05 4.23
C SER A 72 -1.01 0.71 3.49
N TRP A 73 -1.67 0.71 2.33
CA TRP A 73 -1.84 -0.50 1.52
C TRP A 73 -0.53 -0.93 0.84
N VAL A 74 0.21 0.01 0.27
CA VAL A 74 1.56 -0.26 -0.26
C VAL A 74 2.49 -0.83 0.83
N LYS A 75 2.40 -0.30 2.06
CA LYS A 75 3.15 -0.85 3.21
C LYS A 75 2.72 -2.27 3.56
N LEU A 76 1.42 -2.56 3.54
CA LEU A 76 0.89 -3.90 3.80
C LEU A 76 1.37 -4.90 2.74
N LEU A 77 1.24 -4.56 1.46
CA LEU A 77 1.70 -5.37 0.34
C LEU A 77 3.20 -5.68 0.43
N LYS A 78 4.02 -4.67 0.76
CA LYS A 78 5.45 -4.88 1.01
C LYS A 78 5.69 -5.89 2.13
N ARG A 79 5.01 -5.77 3.27
CA ARG A 79 5.15 -6.72 4.39
C ARG A 79 4.76 -8.14 3.99
N GLN A 80 3.65 -8.31 3.28
CA GLN A 80 3.20 -9.63 2.80
C GLN A 80 4.21 -10.22 1.81
N TYR A 81 4.69 -9.43 0.86
CA TYR A 81 5.71 -9.85 -0.09
C TYR A 81 7.00 -10.28 0.64
N PHE A 82 7.50 -9.47 1.58
CA PHE A 82 8.68 -9.83 2.37
C PHE A 82 8.48 -11.11 3.18
N ALA A 83 7.31 -11.30 3.81
CA ALA A 83 7.00 -12.53 4.53
C ALA A 83 7.00 -13.76 3.59
N ILE A 84 6.44 -13.63 2.38
CA ILE A 84 6.46 -14.71 1.39
C ILE A 84 7.90 -14.98 0.92
N VAL A 85 8.68 -13.94 0.60
CA VAL A 85 10.08 -14.08 0.21
C VAL A 85 10.91 -14.71 1.32
N GLU A 86 10.67 -14.33 2.57
CA GLU A 86 11.28 -14.96 3.75
C GLU A 86 10.91 -16.44 3.81
N MET A 87 9.64 -16.81 3.70
CA MET A 87 9.21 -18.22 3.66
C MET A 87 9.83 -19.00 2.49
N MET A 88 10.02 -18.36 1.33
CA MET A 88 10.62 -18.98 0.15
C MET A 88 12.15 -19.08 0.25
N GLY A 89 12.80 -18.15 0.94
CA GLY A 89 14.26 -18.08 1.10
C GLY A 89 14.78 -18.75 2.37
N THR A 90 13.92 -19.06 3.34
CA THR A 90 14.33 -19.53 4.67
C THR A 90 13.65 -20.84 5.05
N ALA A 91 14.37 -21.91 4.72
CA ALA A 91 14.66 -22.96 5.68
C ALA A 91 15.72 -22.52 6.73
N GLY A 92 15.94 -21.22 6.96
CA GLY A 92 16.84 -20.71 8.01
C GLY A 92 17.11 -19.21 7.96
N SER A 93 17.16 -18.59 9.15
CA SER A 93 17.49 -17.19 9.47
C SER A 93 16.30 -16.22 9.35
N GLY A 94 15.59 -15.83 10.40
CA GLY A 94 15.96 -15.69 11.81
C GLY A 94 15.33 -14.39 12.27
N PHE A 95 14.25 -14.47 13.05
CA PHE A 95 13.63 -13.31 13.69
C PHE A 95 14.68 -12.61 14.56
N GLY A 96 15.03 -11.38 14.22
CA GLY A 96 15.97 -10.53 14.95
C GLY A 96 15.70 -9.07 14.67
#